data_AF-A0A376B8W7-F1
#
_entry.id   AF-A0A376B8W7-F1
#
_cell.length_a   1.000
_cell.length_b   1.000
_cell.length_c   1.000
_cell.angle_alpha   90.00
_cell.angle_beta   90.00
_cell.angle_gamma   90.00
#
_symmetry.space_group_name_H-M   'P 1'
#
loop_
_entity.id
_entity.type
_entity.pdbx_description
1 polymer ?
#
loop_
_entity_poly.entity_id
_entity_poly.type
_entity_poly.pdbx_seq_one_letter_code
_entity_poly.pdbx_strand_id
1 'polypeptide(L)'
;MEILNCKLDIDLTTLKNTANISKDKHEEGIVAPDIKPIDQIQQELAQLYKNKKTVTDIIDDIIPSLLQDAQSFQKGLDSLSKELDDVRGKSVELSNLIEKNSGLLNEVEPIVNALVISPHVITNLLKGKINSQWCDENIDYVEEKLEKFKLFADNNVKDKAIVGDFDKLNKILEIMKLIIIERSKKYIVYKIKSLRSTKICASQVIQKDMIQVCKIYKFIYKHNLSLALELRQAYIYTMRWYYENFFKRYIRSLTIMPYVTIDQNYRLGNGLSNTTLKSYYSYISSAAVTNEDVQNYFQSVDKRIDILTQEYNTVMVSQIAENSGNMKHYLEIGFKNLNLCLVDNATSEHLFLQKFFFSSNENNQEEIGGILEKIFQPTFNNSLDFTSRHLILNTFDIYGVLICIRIAQRLQYICGKDIRNLPECLNSFLDAQLIILWPKFQQLVDYNTEGLLLNFNNGGIHCINNADDPLCYPQEITVQFGQFLKGILKLAVSNRNNLDERSEPIYNSMIRLRNDFEIIMTKCSKKTKSPEKFMATNYTCILNNLEFFNKAYHQNEEGTQKEPLMIGEMRTHFLTITQAFTKN
;
A
#
# COMPACT_ATOMS: atom_id res chain seq x y z
N MET A 1 9.74 -38.08 -50.54
CA MET A 1 9.44 -39.36 -51.22
C MET A 1 10.62 -39.70 -52.11
N GLU A 2 11.63 -40.33 -51.52
CA GLU A 2 12.43 -41.29 -52.28
C GLU A 2 11.53 -42.45 -52.71
N ILE A 3 12.06 -43.24 -53.65
CA ILE A 3 11.71 -44.62 -54.00
C ILE A 3 10.78 -44.79 -55.23
N LEU A 4 11.34 -45.57 -56.18
CA LEU A 4 10.74 -46.40 -57.25
C LEU A 4 10.61 -45.83 -58.68
N ASN A 5 11.75 -45.96 -59.38
CA ASN A 5 11.83 -46.60 -60.70
C ASN A 5 10.85 -47.77 -60.88
N CYS A 6 10.18 -47.83 -62.03
CA CYS A 6 9.97 -49.08 -62.77
C CYS A 6 9.67 -48.77 -64.25
N LYS A 7 10.69 -48.88 -65.10
CA LYS A 7 10.53 -49.26 -66.50
C LYS A 7 10.11 -50.73 -66.54
N LEU A 8 9.17 -51.06 -67.42
CA LEU A 8 9.05 -52.41 -67.96
C LEU A 8 8.73 -52.30 -69.45
N ASP A 9 9.76 -52.68 -70.22
CA ASP A 9 9.78 -52.88 -71.65
C ASP A 9 9.09 -54.22 -72.04
N ILE A 10 8.85 -54.34 -73.36
CA ILE A 10 8.80 -55.56 -74.20
C ILE A 10 7.41 -56.11 -74.60
N ASP A 11 7.03 -55.74 -75.83
CA ASP A 11 7.15 -56.53 -77.07
C ASP A 11 6.68 -57.99 -77.12
N LEU A 12 5.64 -58.19 -77.95
CA LEU A 12 5.75 -58.91 -79.24
C LEU A 12 6.55 -60.22 -79.23
N THR A 13 5.98 -61.31 -78.69
CA THR A 13 6.35 -62.68 -79.14
C THR A 13 5.30 -63.77 -78.86
N THR A 14 4.02 -63.43 -78.64
CA THR A 14 2.93 -64.43 -78.60
C THR A 14 1.92 -64.24 -79.72
N LEU A 15 2.46 -63.99 -80.92
CA LEU A 15 1.90 -64.54 -82.16
C LEU A 15 2.35 -66.01 -82.26
N LYS A 16 1.44 -66.96 -82.09
CA LYS A 16 1.39 -68.25 -82.80
C LYS A 16 0.17 -69.04 -82.32
N ASN A 17 -0.66 -69.43 -83.29
CA ASN A 17 -1.93 -70.16 -83.16
C ASN A 17 -3.09 -69.18 -82.89
N THR A 18 -3.87 -68.70 -83.85
CA THR A 18 -4.50 -69.48 -84.92
C THR A 18 -5.01 -68.54 -86.01
N ALA A 19 -4.25 -68.42 -87.10
CA ALA A 19 -4.82 -68.37 -88.44
C ALA A 19 -4.18 -69.54 -89.18
N ASN A 20 -4.74 -70.73 -88.97
CA ASN A 20 -4.58 -71.87 -89.84
C ASN A 20 -5.41 -71.56 -91.10
N ILE A 21 -4.74 -71.64 -92.26
CA ILE A 21 -5.27 -72.25 -93.50
C ILE A 21 -6.53 -71.54 -94.06
N SER A 22 -6.48 -70.84 -95.19
CA SER A 22 -5.94 -71.30 -96.47
C SER A 22 -5.69 -70.13 -97.43
N LYS A 23 -4.44 -69.97 -97.85
CA LYS A 23 -4.08 -69.53 -99.20
C LYS A 23 -4.05 -70.76 -100.09
N ASP A 24 -4.56 -70.69 -101.31
CA ASP A 24 -3.71 -70.59 -102.50
C ASP A 24 -4.48 -70.82 -103.81
N LYS A 25 -4.01 -70.05 -104.80
CA LYS A 25 -3.90 -70.38 -106.24
C LYS A 25 -5.12 -70.33 -107.15
N HIS A 26 -5.06 -69.36 -108.07
CA HIS A 26 -5.36 -69.58 -109.48
C HIS A 26 -4.44 -70.68 -110.05
N GLU A 27 -5.01 -71.64 -110.76
CA GLU A 27 -4.44 -72.18 -112.00
C GLU A 27 -5.56 -72.84 -112.82
N GLU A 28 -5.32 -72.87 -114.13
CA GLU A 28 -6.24 -72.99 -115.25
C GLU A 28 -6.97 -74.33 -115.35
N GLY A 29 -8.13 -74.35 -116.02
CA GLY A 29 -8.80 -75.61 -116.33
C GLY A 29 -10.21 -75.49 -116.91
N ILE A 30 -10.23 -75.26 -118.23
CA ILE A 30 -11.25 -75.57 -119.25
C ILE A 30 -12.37 -76.54 -118.80
N VAL A 31 -13.61 -76.28 -119.26
CA VAL A 31 -14.67 -77.21 -119.73
C VAL A 31 -16.07 -76.75 -119.25
N ALA A 32 -16.88 -76.25 -120.18
CA ALA A 32 -18.35 -76.29 -120.11
C ALA A 32 -18.84 -77.72 -120.49
N PRO A 33 -20.11 -78.14 -120.32
CA PRO A 33 -21.29 -77.58 -119.63
C PRO A 33 -21.98 -78.65 -118.73
N ASP A 34 -23.11 -78.33 -118.08
CA ASP A 34 -24.35 -79.16 -118.07
C ASP A 34 -25.30 -78.78 -116.93
N ILE A 35 -26.17 -77.84 -117.26
CA ILE A 35 -27.60 -77.69 -116.91
C ILE A 35 -28.07 -78.37 -115.60
N LYS A 36 -28.33 -77.53 -114.60
CA LYS A 36 -29.35 -77.77 -113.56
C LYS A 36 -30.32 -76.57 -113.51
N PRO A 37 -31.61 -76.79 -113.18
CA PRO A 37 -32.73 -75.96 -113.62
C PRO A 37 -32.74 -74.53 -113.06
N ILE A 38 -33.27 -73.62 -113.89
CA ILE A 38 -33.23 -72.14 -113.83
C ILE A 38 -33.73 -71.53 -112.50
N ASP A 39 -34.52 -72.25 -111.72
CA ASP A 39 -35.15 -71.71 -110.50
C ASP A 39 -34.19 -71.57 -109.30
N GLN A 40 -33.17 -72.43 -109.17
CA GLN A 40 -32.21 -72.37 -108.05
C GLN A 40 -31.18 -71.24 -108.23
N ILE A 41 -30.75 -70.98 -109.46
CA ILE A 41 -29.79 -69.90 -109.78
C ILE A 41 -30.44 -68.52 -109.55
N GLN A 42 -31.75 -68.37 -109.80
CA GLN A 42 -32.47 -67.13 -109.51
C GLN A 42 -32.61 -66.86 -108.00
N GLN A 43 -32.80 -67.89 -107.17
CA GLN A 43 -32.87 -67.71 -105.71
C GLN A 43 -31.51 -67.36 -105.10
N GLU A 44 -30.42 -68.00 -105.53
CA GLU A 44 -29.08 -67.66 -105.04
C GLU A 44 -28.63 -66.27 -105.51
N LEU A 45 -28.91 -65.88 -106.75
CA LEU A 45 -28.66 -64.52 -107.22
C LEU A 45 -29.47 -63.49 -106.41
N ALA A 46 -30.74 -63.75 -106.11
CA ALA A 46 -31.57 -62.84 -105.32
C ALA A 46 -31.06 -62.68 -103.87
N GLN A 47 -30.57 -63.76 -103.24
CA GLN A 47 -29.96 -63.69 -101.91
C GLN A 47 -28.63 -62.93 -101.91
N LEU A 48 -27.78 -63.13 -102.93
CA LEU A 48 -26.52 -62.40 -103.06
C LEU A 48 -26.74 -60.90 -103.33
N TYR A 49 -27.74 -60.53 -104.14
CA TYR A 49 -28.11 -59.12 -104.33
C TYR A 49 -28.64 -58.48 -103.04
N LYS A 50 -29.41 -59.22 -102.23
CA LYS A 50 -29.90 -58.73 -100.94
C LYS A 50 -28.76 -58.51 -99.95
N ASN A 51 -27.84 -59.46 -99.84
CA ASN A 51 -26.70 -59.37 -98.93
C ASN A 51 -25.72 -58.25 -99.33
N LYS A 52 -25.47 -58.07 -100.63
CA LYS A 52 -24.64 -56.96 -101.13
C LYS A 52 -25.25 -55.61 -100.77
N LYS A 53 -26.56 -55.46 -100.96
CA LYS A 53 -27.30 -54.23 -100.63
C LYS A 53 -27.25 -53.92 -99.14
N THR A 54 -27.46 -54.92 -98.27
CA THR A 54 -27.37 -54.71 -96.82
C THR A 54 -25.97 -54.34 -96.36
N VAL A 55 -24.91 -54.86 -97.00
CA VAL A 55 -23.53 -54.52 -96.63
C VAL A 55 -23.15 -53.11 -97.10
N THR A 56 -23.59 -52.68 -98.29
CA THR A 56 -23.41 -51.29 -98.73
C THR A 56 -24.19 -50.31 -97.86
N ASP A 57 -25.44 -50.62 -97.50
CA ASP A 57 -26.26 -49.75 -96.65
C ASP A 57 -25.66 -49.60 -95.25
N ILE A 58 -25.07 -50.66 -94.68
CA ILE A 58 -24.40 -50.62 -93.36
C ILE A 58 -23.08 -49.82 -93.41
N ILE A 59 -22.30 -49.94 -94.49
CA ILE A 59 -21.04 -49.21 -94.66
C ILE A 59 -21.30 -47.72 -94.89
N ASP A 60 -22.33 -47.39 -95.67
CA ASP A 60 -22.68 -46.01 -96.02
C ASP A 60 -23.38 -45.26 -94.86
N ASP A 61 -24.12 -45.92 -93.96
CA ASP A 61 -24.76 -45.24 -92.81
C ASP A 61 -23.91 -45.26 -91.54
N ILE A 62 -23.32 -46.40 -91.17
CA ILE A 62 -22.75 -46.55 -89.82
C ILE A 62 -21.36 -45.91 -89.71
N ILE A 63 -20.51 -46.04 -90.73
CA ILE A 63 -19.13 -45.50 -90.67
C ILE A 63 -19.12 -43.96 -90.63
N PRO A 64 -19.92 -43.24 -91.45
CA PRO A 64 -19.97 -41.78 -91.35
C PRO A 64 -20.55 -41.29 -90.03
N SER A 65 -21.60 -41.96 -89.52
CA SER A 65 -22.20 -41.61 -88.22
C SER A 65 -21.21 -41.79 -87.08
N LEU A 66 -20.45 -42.89 -87.05
CA LEU A 66 -19.49 -43.18 -85.97
C LEU A 66 -18.25 -42.27 -86.05
N LEU A 67 -17.82 -41.89 -87.25
CA LEU A 67 -16.79 -40.86 -87.46
C LEU A 67 -17.27 -39.48 -87.02
N GLN A 68 -18.53 -39.14 -87.29
CA GLN A 68 -19.12 -37.87 -86.87
C GLN A 68 -19.26 -37.80 -85.34
N ASP A 69 -19.67 -38.89 -84.70
CA ASP A 69 -19.76 -38.99 -83.23
C ASP A 69 -18.38 -38.90 -82.58
N ALA A 70 -17.37 -39.60 -83.10
CA ALA A 70 -16.00 -39.52 -82.60
C ALA A 70 -15.38 -38.12 -82.78
N GLN A 71 -15.62 -37.47 -83.92
CA GLN A 71 -15.20 -36.09 -84.15
C GLN A 71 -15.95 -35.10 -83.25
N SER A 72 -17.23 -35.34 -82.96
CA SER A 72 -18.01 -34.52 -82.02
C SER A 72 -17.50 -34.66 -80.59
N PHE A 73 -17.12 -35.89 -80.19
CA PHE A 73 -16.54 -36.16 -78.88
C PHE A 73 -15.14 -35.56 -78.73
N GLN A 74 -14.30 -35.67 -79.78
CA GLN A 74 -12.99 -35.02 -79.80
C GLN A 74 -13.12 -33.49 -79.72
N LYS A 75 -14.05 -32.88 -80.47
CA LYS A 75 -14.34 -31.45 -80.37
C LYS A 75 -14.87 -31.07 -78.99
N GLY A 76 -15.68 -31.93 -78.37
CA GLY A 76 -16.18 -31.76 -77.00
C GLY A 76 -15.06 -31.80 -75.96
N LEU A 77 -14.12 -32.73 -76.09
CA LEU A 77 -12.93 -32.81 -75.22
C LEU A 77 -11.98 -31.64 -75.42
N ASP A 78 -11.76 -31.19 -76.66
CA ASP A 78 -10.95 -30.00 -76.93
C ASP A 78 -11.61 -28.73 -76.38
N SER A 79 -12.94 -28.63 -76.48
CA SER A 79 -13.70 -27.53 -75.88
C SER A 79 -13.63 -27.56 -74.35
N LEU A 80 -13.82 -28.73 -73.74
CA LEU A 80 -13.75 -28.90 -72.30
C LEU A 80 -12.33 -28.67 -71.77
N SER A 81 -11.29 -29.08 -72.50
CA SER A 81 -9.91 -28.81 -72.14
C SER A 81 -9.59 -27.33 -72.23
N LYS A 82 -10.11 -26.61 -73.23
CA LYS A 82 -10.00 -25.15 -73.32
C LYS A 82 -10.75 -24.46 -72.17
N GLU A 83 -11.96 -24.91 -71.85
CA GLU A 83 -12.70 -24.37 -70.71
C GLU A 83 -11.98 -24.65 -69.39
N LEU A 84 -11.35 -25.82 -69.23
CA LEU A 84 -10.57 -26.17 -68.05
C LEU A 84 -9.30 -25.33 -67.94
N ASP A 85 -8.61 -25.09 -69.06
CA ASP A 85 -7.44 -24.21 -69.11
C ASP A 85 -7.83 -22.75 -68.84
N ASP A 86 -8.98 -22.30 -69.34
CA ASP A 86 -9.53 -20.96 -69.04
C ASP A 86 -9.91 -20.83 -67.56
N VAL A 87 -10.53 -21.86 -66.97
CA VAL A 87 -10.85 -21.91 -65.53
C VAL A 87 -9.57 -21.93 -64.69
N ARG A 88 -8.57 -22.72 -65.09
CA ARG A 88 -7.27 -22.78 -64.42
C ARG A 88 -6.54 -21.44 -64.52
N GLY A 89 -6.56 -20.81 -65.69
CA GLY A 89 -6.02 -19.46 -65.91
C GLY A 89 -6.68 -18.43 -65.00
N LYS A 90 -8.01 -18.42 -64.94
CA LYS A 90 -8.78 -17.53 -64.04
C LYS A 90 -8.51 -17.82 -62.56
N SER A 91 -8.30 -19.08 -62.17
CA SER A 91 -7.97 -19.43 -60.78
C SER A 91 -6.59 -18.94 -60.38
N VAL A 92 -5.61 -18.99 -61.28
CA VAL A 92 -4.25 -18.44 -61.04
C VAL A 92 -4.29 -16.92 -60.99
N GLU A 93 -5.04 -16.28 -61.89
CA GLU A 93 -5.22 -14.83 -61.87
C GLU A 93 -5.90 -14.35 -60.57
N LEU A 94 -6.95 -15.05 -60.13
CA LEU A 94 -7.62 -14.76 -58.87
C LEU A 94 -6.69 -14.96 -57.68
N SER A 95 -5.88 -16.02 -57.68
CA SER A 95 -4.89 -16.26 -56.61
C SER A 95 -3.87 -15.13 -56.54
N ASN A 96 -3.36 -14.69 -57.69
CA ASN A 96 -2.44 -13.55 -57.77
C ASN A 96 -3.10 -12.23 -57.32
N LEU A 97 -4.38 -12.03 -57.63
CA LEU A 97 -5.14 -10.86 -57.17
C LEU A 97 -5.38 -10.89 -55.66
N ILE A 98 -5.70 -12.05 -55.10
CA ILE A 98 -5.83 -12.24 -53.65
C ILE A 98 -4.50 -11.95 -52.96
N GLU A 99 -3.40 -12.47 -53.49
CA GLU A 99 -2.06 -12.25 -52.93
C GLU A 99 -1.67 -10.76 -52.97
N LYS A 100 -1.87 -10.09 -54.12
CA LYS A 100 -1.66 -8.64 -54.24
C LYS A 100 -2.56 -7.83 -53.30
N ASN A 101 -3.85 -8.14 -53.24
CA ASN A 101 -4.79 -7.46 -52.35
C ASN A 101 -4.46 -7.71 -50.89
N SER A 102 -4.00 -8.90 -50.53
CA SER A 102 -3.57 -9.22 -49.16
C SER A 102 -2.30 -8.46 -48.78
N GLY A 103 -1.34 -8.31 -49.69
CA GLY A 103 -0.15 -7.49 -49.47
C GLY A 103 -0.50 -6.02 -49.26
N LEU A 104 -1.37 -5.45 -50.11
CA LEU A 104 -1.86 -4.08 -49.96
C LEU A 104 -2.68 -3.89 -48.67
N LEU A 105 -3.51 -4.87 -48.30
CA LEU A 105 -4.25 -4.85 -47.04
C LEU A 105 -3.29 -4.82 -45.85
N ASN A 106 -2.24 -5.62 -45.86
CA ASN A 106 -1.25 -5.67 -44.79
C ASN A 106 -0.48 -4.34 -44.63
N GLU A 107 -0.30 -3.56 -45.70
CA GLU A 107 0.30 -2.23 -45.65
C GLU A 107 -0.68 -1.15 -45.15
N VAL A 108 -1.95 -1.24 -45.55
CA VAL A 108 -2.99 -0.24 -45.24
C VAL A 108 -3.59 -0.46 -43.84
N GLU A 109 -3.75 -1.70 -43.41
CA GLU A 109 -4.31 -2.07 -42.10
C GLU A 109 -3.63 -1.38 -40.91
N PRO A 110 -2.29 -1.34 -40.77
CA PRO A 110 -1.65 -0.64 -39.64
C PRO A 110 -1.87 0.87 -39.69
N ILE A 111 -1.95 1.48 -40.88
CA ILE A 111 -2.21 2.91 -41.06
C ILE A 111 -3.65 3.23 -40.66
N VAL A 112 -4.62 2.43 -41.12
CA VAL A 112 -6.04 2.59 -40.80
C VAL A 112 -6.28 2.34 -39.31
N ASN A 113 -5.74 1.26 -38.74
CA ASN A 113 -5.86 0.96 -37.32
C ASN A 113 -5.17 2.03 -36.45
N ALA A 114 -4.11 2.68 -36.94
CA ALA A 114 -3.50 3.81 -36.25
C ALA A 114 -4.37 5.08 -36.30
N LEU A 115 -4.95 5.41 -37.46
CA LEU A 115 -5.62 6.69 -37.67
C LEU A 115 -7.11 6.70 -37.28
N VAL A 116 -7.78 5.55 -37.35
CA VAL A 116 -9.22 5.45 -37.07
C VAL A 116 -9.48 5.66 -35.58
N ILE A 117 -10.41 6.57 -35.27
CA ILE A 117 -10.91 6.84 -33.93
C ILE A 117 -12.33 6.28 -33.85
N SER A 118 -12.56 5.28 -32.98
CA SER A 118 -13.89 4.69 -32.81
C SER A 118 -14.90 5.71 -32.23
N PRO A 119 -16.06 5.95 -32.87
CA PRO A 119 -17.11 6.84 -32.36
C PRO A 119 -17.67 6.42 -31.00
N HIS A 120 -17.60 5.12 -30.67
CA HIS A 120 -17.98 4.59 -29.36
C HIS A 120 -17.09 5.14 -28.24
N VAL A 121 -15.79 5.30 -28.50
CA VAL A 121 -14.87 5.92 -27.53
C VAL A 121 -15.22 7.39 -27.32
N ILE A 122 -15.55 8.12 -28.39
CA ILE A 122 -15.95 9.54 -28.30
C ILE A 122 -17.24 9.69 -27.47
N THR A 123 -18.23 8.84 -27.69
CA THR A 123 -19.49 8.87 -26.92
C THR A 123 -19.29 8.45 -25.46
N ASN A 124 -18.44 7.47 -25.19
CA ASN A 124 -18.06 7.08 -23.82
C ASN A 124 -17.27 8.18 -23.09
N LEU A 125 -16.40 8.90 -23.81
CA LEU A 125 -15.63 10.02 -23.28
C LEU A 125 -16.55 11.18 -22.87
N LEU A 126 -17.59 11.45 -23.66
CA LEU A 126 -18.59 12.48 -23.37
C LEU A 126 -19.56 12.07 -22.24
N LYS A 127 -20.17 10.88 -22.33
CA LYS A 127 -21.31 10.46 -21.50
C LYS A 127 -20.99 9.41 -20.42
N GLY A 128 -19.86 8.73 -20.51
CA GLY A 128 -19.50 7.62 -19.61
C GLY A 128 -19.35 8.06 -18.15
N LYS A 129 -19.42 7.15 -17.19
CA LYS A 129 -19.08 7.45 -15.78
C LYS A 129 -17.58 7.32 -15.58
N ILE A 130 -16.98 8.20 -14.77
CA ILE A 130 -15.54 8.15 -14.47
C ILE A 130 -15.30 7.04 -13.44
N ASN A 131 -14.90 5.87 -13.93
CA ASN A 131 -14.47 4.70 -13.14
C ASN A 131 -13.04 4.31 -13.55
N SER A 132 -12.36 3.43 -12.81
CA SER A 132 -11.03 2.91 -13.19
C SER A 132 -11.01 2.41 -14.64
N GLN A 133 -12.02 1.62 -15.04
CA GLN A 133 -12.18 1.11 -16.39
C GLN A 133 -12.31 2.23 -17.44
N TRP A 134 -12.98 3.34 -17.11
CA TRP A 134 -13.09 4.49 -18.02
C TRP A 134 -11.72 5.16 -18.21
N CYS A 135 -10.89 5.21 -17.17
CA CYS A 135 -9.53 5.72 -17.27
C CYS A 135 -8.68 4.81 -18.14
N ASP A 136 -8.71 3.51 -17.89
CA ASP A 136 -7.93 2.52 -18.64
C ASP A 136 -8.32 2.53 -20.13
N GLU A 137 -9.62 2.49 -20.44
CA GLU A 137 -10.08 2.41 -21.83
C GLU A 137 -9.95 3.72 -22.60
N ASN A 138 -10.18 4.89 -21.98
CA ASN A 138 -10.22 6.16 -22.73
C ASN A 138 -8.91 6.95 -22.64
N ILE A 139 -8.19 6.89 -21.52
CA ILE A 139 -6.93 7.65 -21.37
C ILE A 139 -5.81 6.90 -22.07
N ASP A 140 -5.66 5.59 -21.84
CA ASP A 140 -4.59 4.82 -22.47
C ASP A 140 -4.81 4.79 -24.00
N TYR A 141 -6.06 4.66 -24.47
CA TYR A 141 -6.40 4.77 -25.89
C TYR A 141 -6.05 6.13 -26.50
N VAL A 142 -6.33 7.24 -25.80
CA VAL A 142 -6.01 8.59 -26.30
C VAL A 142 -4.51 8.86 -26.24
N GLU A 143 -3.78 8.40 -25.22
CA GLU A 143 -2.32 8.49 -25.16
C GLU A 143 -1.66 7.68 -26.28
N GLU A 144 -2.07 6.42 -26.51
CA GLU A 144 -1.57 5.57 -27.58
C GLU A 144 -1.81 6.22 -28.95
N LYS A 145 -3.00 6.79 -29.16
CA LYS A 145 -3.33 7.50 -30.40
C LYS A 145 -2.50 8.77 -30.54
N LEU A 146 -2.32 9.56 -29.48
CA LEU A 146 -1.43 10.73 -29.48
C LEU A 146 0.01 10.37 -29.88
N GLU A 147 0.55 9.28 -29.34
CA GLU A 147 1.91 8.82 -29.67
C GLU A 147 2.02 8.35 -31.11
N LYS A 148 1.05 7.55 -31.58
CA LYS A 148 0.99 7.11 -32.98
C LYS A 148 0.90 8.30 -33.92
N PHE A 149 0.02 9.26 -33.68
CA PHE A 149 -0.10 10.48 -34.50
C PHE A 149 1.19 11.31 -34.54
N LYS A 150 1.97 11.37 -33.45
CA LYS A 150 3.30 12.00 -33.44
C LYS A 150 4.31 11.24 -34.30
N LEU A 151 4.38 9.91 -34.16
CA LEU A 151 5.26 9.06 -34.98
C LEU A 151 4.94 9.17 -36.48
N PHE A 152 3.65 9.23 -36.83
CA PHE A 152 3.22 9.46 -38.22
C PHE A 152 3.56 10.87 -38.72
N ALA A 153 3.54 11.88 -37.84
CA ALA A 153 3.92 13.24 -38.20
C ALA A 153 5.42 13.41 -38.47
N ASP A 154 6.28 12.68 -37.74
CA ASP A 154 7.74 12.72 -37.85
C ASP A 154 8.28 11.87 -39.00
N ASN A 155 7.71 10.67 -39.24
CA ASN A 155 8.24 9.74 -40.23
C ASN A 155 7.91 10.09 -41.69
N ASN A 156 6.78 10.75 -41.99
CA ASN A 156 6.33 10.94 -43.37
C ASN A 156 5.87 12.38 -43.69
N VAL A 157 6.81 13.23 -44.13
CA VAL A 157 6.48 14.53 -44.76
C VAL A 157 5.87 14.35 -46.17
N LYS A 158 6.00 13.18 -46.80
CA LYS A 158 5.51 12.90 -48.17
C LYS A 158 4.10 12.27 -48.23
N ASP A 159 3.66 11.54 -47.21
CA ASP A 159 2.32 10.92 -47.17
C ASP A 159 1.23 11.83 -46.55
N LYS A 160 1.60 13.04 -46.09
CA LYS A 160 0.65 14.06 -45.60
C LYS A 160 -0.45 14.39 -46.61
N ALA A 161 -0.20 14.16 -47.90
CA ALA A 161 -1.17 14.37 -48.97
C ALA A 161 -2.19 13.22 -49.14
N ILE A 162 -1.92 12.03 -48.58
CA ILE A 162 -2.76 10.82 -48.81
C ILE A 162 -4.02 10.84 -47.93
N VAL A 163 -4.00 11.57 -46.81
CA VAL A 163 -5.18 11.71 -45.93
C VAL A 163 -5.51 13.18 -45.75
N GLY A 164 -6.32 13.76 -46.64
CA GLY A 164 -6.80 15.14 -46.51
C GLY A 164 -7.57 15.43 -45.20
N ASP A 165 -7.96 14.38 -44.46
CA ASP A 165 -8.61 14.47 -43.15
C ASP A 165 -7.64 14.36 -41.96
N PHE A 166 -6.32 14.21 -42.18
CA PHE A 166 -5.33 14.12 -41.09
C PHE A 166 -5.39 15.34 -40.16
N ASP A 167 -5.47 16.54 -40.72
CA ASP A 167 -5.60 17.77 -39.95
C ASP A 167 -6.92 17.86 -39.16
N LYS A 168 -8.00 17.29 -39.70
CA LYS A 168 -9.30 17.23 -39.00
C LYS A 168 -9.27 16.21 -37.87
N LEU A 169 -8.65 15.05 -38.08
CA LEU A 169 -8.48 14.01 -37.07
C LEU A 169 -7.56 14.48 -35.94
N ASN A 170 -6.49 15.20 -36.26
CA ASN A 170 -5.62 15.82 -35.26
C ASN A 170 -6.39 16.86 -34.42
N LYS A 171 -7.23 17.70 -35.06
CA LYS A 171 -8.12 18.63 -34.34
C LYS A 171 -9.12 17.89 -33.45
N ILE A 172 -9.73 16.79 -33.91
CA ILE A 172 -10.64 15.97 -33.11
C ILE A 172 -9.91 15.40 -31.89
N LEU A 173 -8.68 14.91 -32.08
CA LEU A 173 -7.88 14.31 -31.03
C LEU A 173 -7.42 15.34 -29.97
N GLU A 174 -7.07 16.56 -30.38
CA GLU A 174 -6.85 17.69 -29.46
C GLU A 174 -8.14 18.07 -28.71
N ILE A 175 -9.30 18.07 -29.37
CA ILE A 175 -10.59 18.29 -28.70
C ILE A 175 -10.86 17.17 -27.68
N MET A 176 -10.61 15.90 -28.01
CA MET A 176 -10.79 14.78 -27.10
C MET A 176 -9.89 14.90 -25.87
N LYS A 177 -8.63 15.30 -26.05
CA LYS A 177 -7.71 15.63 -24.96
C LYS A 177 -8.26 16.74 -24.07
N LEU A 178 -8.76 17.84 -24.65
CA LEU A 178 -9.36 18.94 -23.89
C LEU A 178 -10.60 18.49 -23.10
N ILE A 179 -11.48 17.68 -23.69
CA ILE A 179 -12.67 17.15 -23.01
C ILE A 179 -12.26 16.26 -21.84
N ILE A 180 -11.26 15.37 -22.01
CA ILE A 180 -10.75 14.54 -20.91
C ILE A 180 -10.27 15.44 -19.77
N ILE A 181 -9.48 16.48 -20.08
CA ILE A 181 -8.96 17.41 -19.07
C ILE A 181 -10.10 18.13 -18.35
N GLU A 182 -11.12 18.61 -19.07
CA GLU A 182 -12.25 19.32 -18.48
C GLU A 182 -13.08 18.40 -17.55
N ARG A 183 -13.42 17.19 -18.01
CA ARG A 183 -14.17 16.21 -17.20
C ARG A 183 -13.38 15.78 -15.97
N SER A 184 -12.10 15.50 -16.16
CA SER A 184 -11.18 15.10 -15.10
C SER A 184 -11.05 16.18 -14.03
N LYS A 185 -10.88 17.45 -14.45
CA LYS A 185 -10.89 18.61 -13.56
C LYS A 185 -12.20 18.68 -12.78
N LYS A 186 -13.35 18.60 -13.45
CA LYS A 186 -14.68 18.65 -12.81
C LYS A 186 -14.82 17.54 -11.75
N TYR A 187 -14.35 16.33 -12.05
CA TYR A 187 -14.39 15.21 -11.11
C TYR A 187 -13.50 15.41 -9.88
N ILE A 188 -12.24 15.79 -10.08
CA ILE A 188 -11.31 16.06 -8.97
C ILE A 188 -11.84 17.21 -8.10
N VAL A 189 -12.31 18.30 -8.70
CA VAL A 189 -12.91 19.43 -7.97
C VAL A 189 -14.16 18.99 -7.20
N TYR A 190 -15.00 18.14 -7.77
CA TYR A 190 -16.16 17.60 -7.08
C TYR A 190 -15.75 16.76 -5.86
N LYS A 191 -14.76 15.87 -5.99
CA LYS A 191 -14.25 15.06 -4.88
C LYS A 191 -13.58 15.93 -3.80
N ILE A 192 -12.79 16.94 -4.18
CA ILE A 192 -12.19 17.90 -3.24
C ILE A 192 -13.29 18.67 -2.50
N LYS A 193 -14.34 19.14 -3.18
CA LYS A 193 -15.48 19.80 -2.53
C LYS A 193 -16.21 18.85 -1.59
N SER A 194 -16.32 17.56 -1.93
CA SER A 194 -16.92 16.55 -1.07
C SER A 194 -16.19 16.38 0.26
N LEU A 195 -14.86 16.58 0.31
CA LEU A 195 -14.07 16.56 1.56
C LEU A 195 -14.47 17.68 2.53
N ARG A 196 -15.11 18.75 2.04
CA ARG A 196 -15.63 19.84 2.86
C ARG A 196 -17.06 19.62 3.33
N SER A 197 -17.70 18.54 2.90
CA SER A 197 -19.08 18.24 3.31
C SER A 197 -19.12 17.93 4.79
N THR A 198 -20.17 18.41 5.47
CA THR A 198 -20.43 18.15 6.89
C THR A 198 -20.96 16.75 7.16
N LYS A 199 -21.25 15.96 6.12
CA LYS A 199 -21.63 14.55 6.26
C LYS A 199 -20.43 13.77 6.78
N ILE A 200 -20.67 12.88 7.75
CA ILE A 200 -19.66 12.11 8.49
C ILE A 200 -19.05 11.01 7.61
N CYS A 201 -18.43 11.39 6.50
CA CYS A 201 -17.64 10.49 5.68
C CYS A 201 -16.16 10.73 5.99
N ALA A 202 -15.48 9.67 6.43
CA ALA A 202 -14.04 9.73 6.67
C ALA A 202 -13.31 10.09 5.38
N SER A 203 -12.32 11.01 5.45
CA SER A 203 -11.53 11.45 4.30
C SER A 203 -10.93 10.29 3.52
N GLN A 204 -10.59 9.19 4.22
CA GLN A 204 -10.01 7.98 3.64
C GLN A 204 -10.93 7.30 2.61
N VAL A 205 -12.25 7.41 2.75
CA VAL A 205 -13.20 6.84 1.78
C VAL A 205 -13.11 7.60 0.46
N ILE A 206 -13.11 8.93 0.53
CA ILE A 206 -13.01 9.80 -0.65
C ILE A 206 -11.63 9.66 -1.31
N GLN A 207 -10.57 9.57 -0.50
CA GLN A 207 -9.22 9.31 -0.98
C GLN A 207 -9.10 7.95 -1.69
N LYS A 208 -9.75 6.89 -1.17
CA LYS A 208 -9.78 5.57 -1.83
C LYS A 208 -10.42 5.65 -3.21
N ASP A 209 -11.55 6.36 -3.34
CA ASP A 209 -12.19 6.60 -4.64
C ASP A 209 -11.28 7.38 -5.60
N MET A 210 -10.51 8.34 -5.08
CA MET A 210 -9.57 9.11 -5.91
C MET A 210 -8.38 8.26 -6.35
N ILE A 211 -7.86 7.36 -5.49
CA ILE A 211 -6.76 6.45 -5.83
C ILE A 211 -7.14 5.54 -7.01
N GLN A 212 -8.39 5.06 -7.09
CA GLN A 212 -8.87 4.26 -8.24
C GLN A 212 -8.76 5.00 -9.58
N VAL A 213 -8.66 6.33 -9.52
CA VAL A 213 -8.68 7.24 -10.67
C VAL A 213 -7.32 7.93 -10.82
N CYS A 214 -6.25 7.37 -10.24
CA CYS A 214 -4.91 7.98 -10.22
C CYS A 214 -4.33 8.30 -11.61
N LYS A 215 -4.68 7.50 -12.63
CA LYS A 215 -4.26 7.73 -14.03
C LYS A 215 -4.70 9.09 -14.57
N ILE A 216 -5.83 9.63 -14.09
CA ILE A 216 -6.33 10.95 -14.50
C ILE A 216 -5.33 12.06 -14.15
N TYR A 217 -4.77 12.02 -12.94
CA TYR A 217 -3.83 13.07 -12.53
C TYR A 217 -2.53 13.00 -13.34
N LYS A 218 -2.06 11.79 -13.66
CA LYS A 218 -0.89 11.58 -14.54
C LYS A 218 -1.11 12.20 -15.92
N PHE A 219 -2.28 11.98 -16.51
CA PHE A 219 -2.64 12.55 -17.82
C PHE A 219 -2.68 14.08 -17.79
N ILE A 220 -3.32 14.68 -16.77
CA ILE A 220 -3.34 16.13 -16.61
C ILE A 220 -1.92 16.68 -16.42
N TYR A 221 -1.08 16.00 -15.62
CA TYR A 221 0.29 16.44 -15.37
C TYR A 221 1.13 16.49 -16.65
N LYS A 222 1.03 15.47 -17.52
CA LYS A 222 1.74 15.41 -18.81
C LYS A 222 1.29 16.51 -19.79
N HIS A 223 -0.01 16.80 -19.85
CA HIS A 223 -0.56 17.71 -20.85
C HIS A 223 -0.67 19.17 -20.39
N ASN A 224 -0.98 19.40 -19.11
CA ASN A 224 -1.23 20.72 -18.52
C ASN A 224 -0.69 20.80 -17.08
N LEU A 225 0.62 21.09 -16.94
CA LEU A 225 1.28 21.18 -15.64
C LEU A 225 0.64 22.23 -14.70
N SER A 226 0.31 23.42 -15.22
CA SER A 226 -0.28 24.50 -14.41
C SER A 226 -1.57 24.07 -13.72
N LEU A 227 -2.48 23.44 -14.48
CA LEU A 227 -3.75 22.95 -13.94
C LEU A 227 -3.55 21.83 -12.91
N ALA A 228 -2.60 20.93 -13.14
CA ALA A 228 -2.27 19.87 -12.18
C ALA A 228 -1.81 20.47 -10.83
N LEU A 229 -0.93 21.47 -10.88
CA LEU A 229 -0.43 22.16 -9.70
C LEU A 229 -1.54 22.94 -8.96
N GLU A 230 -2.42 23.62 -9.67
CA GLU A 230 -3.59 24.29 -9.08
C GLU A 230 -4.52 23.30 -8.35
N LEU A 231 -4.80 22.14 -8.96
CA LEU A 231 -5.62 21.09 -8.34
C LEU A 231 -4.96 20.51 -7.08
N ARG A 232 -3.64 20.27 -7.14
CA ARG A 232 -2.84 19.84 -5.99
C ARG A 232 -2.91 20.89 -4.87
N GLN A 233 -2.74 22.17 -5.20
CA GLN A 233 -2.80 23.26 -4.23
C GLN A 233 -4.19 23.38 -3.58
N ALA A 234 -5.26 23.26 -4.37
CA ALA A 234 -6.64 23.28 -3.87
C ALA A 234 -6.92 22.11 -2.92
N TYR A 235 -6.38 20.92 -3.22
CA TYR A 235 -6.44 19.77 -2.31
C TYR A 235 -5.71 20.05 -1.00
N ILE A 236 -4.47 20.57 -1.05
CA ILE A 236 -3.66 20.91 0.12
C ILE A 236 -4.39 21.87 1.06
N TYR A 237 -4.93 22.98 0.54
CA TYR A 237 -5.67 23.93 1.38
C TYR A 237 -6.95 23.34 1.96
N THR A 238 -7.62 22.48 1.21
CA THR A 238 -8.83 21.80 1.69
C THR A 238 -8.50 20.82 2.82
N MET A 239 -7.42 20.04 2.68
CA MET A 239 -6.98 19.11 3.72
C MET A 239 -6.42 19.81 4.96
N ARG A 240 -5.70 20.92 4.76
CA ARG A 240 -5.27 21.78 5.87
C ARG A 240 -6.47 22.21 6.71
N TRP A 241 -7.51 22.75 6.07
CA TRP A 241 -8.74 23.12 6.75
C TRP A 241 -9.45 21.90 7.38
N TYR A 242 -9.51 20.77 6.68
CA TYR A 242 -10.13 19.54 7.19
C TYR A 242 -9.49 19.11 8.51
N TYR A 243 -8.18 18.80 8.50
CA TYR A 243 -7.49 18.31 9.68
C TYR A 243 -7.53 19.36 10.81
N GLU A 244 -7.33 20.65 10.51
CA GLU A 244 -7.40 21.69 11.53
C GLU A 244 -8.75 21.70 12.28
N ASN A 245 -9.88 21.61 11.56
CA ASN A 245 -11.20 21.65 12.21
C ASN A 245 -11.54 20.37 12.96
N PHE A 246 -11.25 19.20 12.38
CA PHE A 246 -11.53 17.93 13.05
C PHE A 246 -10.65 17.74 14.29
N PHE A 247 -9.37 18.08 14.22
CA PHE A 247 -8.49 18.01 15.38
C PHE A 247 -8.80 19.09 16.42
N LYS A 248 -9.24 20.30 16.05
CA LYS A 248 -9.74 21.29 17.03
C LYS A 248 -10.93 20.74 17.83
N ARG A 249 -11.87 20.08 17.17
CA ARG A 249 -13.00 19.42 17.84
C ARG A 249 -12.52 18.27 18.72
N TYR A 250 -11.63 17.43 18.21
CA TYR A 250 -11.10 16.30 18.97
C TYR A 250 -10.29 16.73 20.21
N ILE A 251 -9.43 17.74 20.07
CA ILE A 251 -8.71 18.37 21.18
C ILE A 251 -9.70 18.89 22.23
N ARG A 252 -10.78 19.56 21.81
CA ARG A 252 -11.83 20.00 22.74
C ARG A 252 -12.46 18.82 23.49
N SER A 253 -12.80 17.73 22.82
CA SER A 253 -13.32 16.52 23.47
C SER A 253 -12.30 15.94 24.47
N LEU A 254 -11.02 15.91 24.12
CA LEU A 254 -9.94 15.47 25.01
C LEU A 254 -9.72 16.43 26.19
N THR A 255 -9.98 17.73 26.05
CA THR A 255 -9.90 18.68 27.19
C THR A 255 -11.05 18.51 28.18
N ILE A 256 -12.21 18.03 27.72
CA ILE A 256 -13.41 17.82 28.56
C ILE A 256 -13.34 16.48 29.31
N MET A 257 -12.55 15.53 28.81
CA MET A 257 -12.36 14.22 29.41
C MET A 257 -11.97 14.33 30.91
N PRO A 258 -12.56 13.52 31.81
CA PRO A 258 -12.27 13.60 33.24
C PRO A 258 -10.85 13.06 33.55
N TYR A 259 -9.92 13.98 33.85
CA TYR A 259 -8.57 13.63 34.27
C TYR A 259 -8.48 13.45 35.81
N VAL A 260 -7.60 12.55 36.25
CA VAL A 260 -7.17 12.48 37.65
C VAL A 260 -6.36 13.74 37.99
N THR A 261 -6.85 14.54 38.92
CA THR A 261 -6.18 15.76 39.39
C THR A 261 -5.07 15.40 40.38
N ILE A 262 -3.81 15.56 39.93
CA ILE A 262 -2.61 15.33 40.74
C ILE A 262 -2.02 16.70 41.07
N ASP A 263 -2.32 17.15 42.29
CA ASP A 263 -1.93 18.44 42.83
C ASP A 263 -0.60 18.36 43.59
N GLN A 264 -0.17 19.50 44.16
CA GLN A 264 1.01 19.63 45.01
C GLN A 264 1.08 18.65 46.20
N ASN A 265 -0.07 18.10 46.61
CA ASN A 265 -0.15 17.17 47.74
C ASN A 265 0.52 15.81 47.45
N TYR A 266 0.72 15.44 46.18
CA TYR A 266 1.33 14.16 45.77
C TYR A 266 2.86 14.19 45.72
N ARG A 267 3.47 15.21 46.34
CA ARG A 267 4.92 15.37 46.46
C ARG A 267 5.53 14.28 47.34
N LEU A 268 6.76 13.90 47.05
CA LEU A 268 7.52 12.99 47.88
C LEU A 268 7.69 13.53 49.32
N GLY A 269 7.38 12.70 50.31
CA GLY A 269 7.35 13.06 51.73
C GLY A 269 6.02 13.60 52.25
N ASN A 270 4.99 13.73 51.41
CA ASN A 270 3.61 13.88 51.83
C ASN A 270 2.91 12.51 51.84
N GLY A 271 1.88 12.32 52.66
CA GLY A 271 1.15 11.05 52.75
C GLY A 271 1.76 10.04 53.73
N LEU A 272 2.72 10.47 54.55
CA LEU A 272 3.21 9.68 55.69
C LEU A 272 2.15 9.69 56.80
N SER A 273 2.13 8.64 57.63
CA SER A 273 1.14 8.40 58.68
C SER A 273 0.93 9.60 59.60
N ASN A 274 1.98 10.41 59.80
CA ASN A 274 2.00 11.57 60.69
C ASN A 274 1.92 12.94 59.97
N THR A 275 1.81 12.97 58.63
CA THR A 275 1.62 14.23 57.90
C THR A 275 0.15 14.62 57.90
N THR A 276 -0.20 15.72 58.58
CA THR A 276 -1.53 16.32 58.41
C THR A 276 -1.59 17.01 57.06
N LEU A 277 -2.29 16.43 56.08
CA LEU A 277 -2.57 17.04 54.78
C LEU A 277 -3.59 18.20 54.91
N LYS A 278 -3.32 19.17 55.79
CA LYS A 278 -4.13 20.39 55.95
C LYS A 278 -3.48 21.51 55.15
N SER A 279 -3.80 21.57 53.85
CA SER A 279 -3.49 22.75 53.04
C SER A 279 -4.50 23.86 53.30
N TYR A 280 -4.05 25.10 53.46
CA TYR A 280 -4.91 26.30 53.58
C TYR A 280 -5.79 26.52 52.34
N TYR A 281 -5.42 25.93 51.19
CA TYR A 281 -6.21 25.94 49.96
C TYR A 281 -7.31 24.86 49.89
N SER A 282 -7.41 23.98 50.90
CA SER A 282 -8.43 22.92 50.97
C SER A 282 -9.84 23.45 51.25
N TYR A 283 -10.02 24.74 51.53
CA TYR A 283 -11.34 25.35 51.75
C TYR A 283 -12.10 25.67 50.46
N ILE A 284 -11.48 25.54 49.27
CA ILE A 284 -12.06 26.01 48.00
C ILE A 284 -12.23 24.87 46.97
N SER A 285 -11.64 23.69 47.17
CA SER A 285 -11.76 22.55 46.25
C SER A 285 -12.37 21.32 46.94
N SER A 286 -13.30 20.68 46.25
CA SER A 286 -14.02 19.47 46.67
C SER A 286 -13.08 18.26 46.81
N ALA A 287 -13.16 17.63 48.00
CA ALA A 287 -12.44 16.42 48.48
C ALA A 287 -10.99 16.66 48.97
N ALA A 288 -10.79 16.46 50.28
CA ALA A 288 -9.47 16.39 50.89
C ALA A 288 -8.73 15.13 50.37
N VAL A 289 -7.50 15.30 49.88
CA VAL A 289 -6.64 14.18 49.46
C VAL A 289 -6.28 13.34 50.69
N THR A 290 -6.49 12.03 50.63
CA THR A 290 -6.14 11.13 51.74
C THR A 290 -4.71 10.60 51.59
N ASN A 291 -4.13 10.13 52.70
CA ASN A 291 -2.82 9.47 52.67
C ASN A 291 -2.84 8.20 51.80
N GLU A 292 -3.98 7.50 51.74
CA GLU A 292 -4.19 6.32 50.89
C GLU A 292 -4.15 6.68 49.40
N ASP A 293 -4.74 7.81 48.99
CA ASP A 293 -4.69 8.28 47.59
C ASP A 293 -3.26 8.54 47.12
N VAL A 294 -2.42 9.10 47.99
CA VAL A 294 -1.01 9.36 47.71
C VAL A 294 -0.22 8.07 47.58
N GLN A 295 -0.45 7.09 48.47
CA GLN A 295 0.20 5.76 48.36
C GLN A 295 -0.26 5.02 47.11
N ASN A 296 -1.55 5.07 46.78
CA ASN A 296 -2.12 4.50 45.57
C ASN A 296 -1.51 5.13 44.31
N TYR A 297 -1.20 6.43 44.33
CA TYR A 297 -0.51 7.09 43.22
C TYR A 297 0.87 6.48 42.94
N PHE A 298 1.73 6.32 43.95
CA PHE A 298 3.06 5.74 43.78
C PHE A 298 3.02 4.27 43.32
N GLN A 299 1.99 3.52 43.73
CA GLN A 299 1.78 2.13 43.30
C GLN A 299 1.12 2.00 41.92
N SER A 300 0.38 3.02 41.47
CA SER A 300 -0.38 2.98 40.20
C SER A 300 0.50 2.87 38.94
N VAL A 301 1.78 3.24 39.03
CA VAL A 301 2.74 3.21 37.91
C VAL A 301 2.79 1.85 37.23
N ASP A 302 2.69 0.79 38.03
CA ASP A 302 2.76 -0.58 37.52
C ASP A 302 1.62 -0.91 36.54
N LYS A 303 0.43 -0.29 36.69
CA LYS A 303 -0.70 -0.43 35.75
C LYS A 303 -0.65 0.60 34.61
N ARG A 304 -0.14 1.80 34.90
CA ARG A 304 -0.07 2.91 33.92
C ARG A 304 0.94 2.62 32.81
N ILE A 305 2.00 1.88 33.11
CA ILE A 305 3.03 1.51 32.14
C ILE A 305 2.53 0.53 31.07
N ASP A 306 1.46 -0.23 31.34
CA ASP A 306 0.85 -1.14 30.36
C ASP A 306 0.34 -0.40 29.11
N ILE A 307 0.12 0.92 29.23
CA ILE A 307 -0.21 1.78 28.10
C ILE A 307 0.90 1.79 27.03
N LEU A 308 2.17 1.58 27.43
CA LEU A 308 3.33 1.49 26.53
C LEU A 308 3.47 0.12 25.86
N THR A 309 3.01 -0.95 26.53
CA THR A 309 3.15 -2.34 26.05
C THR A 309 1.98 -2.79 25.18
N GLN A 310 0.82 -2.12 25.25
CA GLN A 310 -0.31 -2.37 24.35
C GLN A 310 0.01 -1.89 22.93
N GLU A 311 0.52 -2.80 22.10
CA GLU A 311 1.11 -2.49 20.78
C GLU A 311 0.11 -1.90 19.77
N TYR A 312 -1.20 -2.11 19.95
CA TYR A 312 -2.24 -1.62 19.02
C TYR A 312 -3.52 -1.20 19.74
N ASN A 313 -3.42 -0.27 20.68
CA ASN A 313 -4.65 0.28 21.26
C ASN A 313 -5.26 1.29 20.28
N THR A 314 -6.50 1.03 19.82
CA THR A 314 -7.24 1.90 18.90
C THR A 314 -7.41 3.29 19.50
N VAL A 315 -7.26 4.33 18.67
CA VAL A 315 -7.50 5.71 19.08
C VAL A 315 -8.91 5.86 19.66
N MET A 316 -9.01 6.50 20.83
CA MET A 316 -10.30 6.80 21.46
C MET A 316 -11.15 7.75 20.58
N VAL A 317 -12.41 7.38 20.34
CA VAL A 317 -13.35 8.21 19.58
C VAL A 317 -13.79 9.42 20.42
N SER A 318 -13.98 10.59 19.80
CA SER A 318 -14.38 11.84 20.47
C SER A 318 -15.62 11.70 21.36
N GLN A 319 -16.63 10.95 20.90
CA GLN A 319 -17.86 10.70 21.66
C GLN A 319 -17.62 9.87 22.93
N ILE A 320 -16.67 8.95 22.88
CA ILE A 320 -16.28 8.15 24.05
C ILE A 320 -15.53 9.04 25.03
N ALA A 321 -14.60 9.87 24.55
CA ALA A 321 -13.86 10.82 25.38
C ALA A 321 -14.78 11.78 26.16
N GLU A 322 -15.88 12.23 25.55
CA GLU A 322 -16.86 13.12 26.20
C GLU A 322 -17.77 12.37 27.20
N ASN A 323 -18.13 11.12 26.91
CA ASN A 323 -19.08 10.35 27.71
C ASN A 323 -18.43 9.43 28.77
N SER A 324 -17.11 9.41 28.88
CA SER A 324 -16.33 8.64 29.86
C SER A 324 -16.53 9.05 31.33
N GLY A 325 -17.58 9.81 31.68
CA GLY A 325 -17.78 10.45 32.99
C GLY A 325 -17.67 9.56 34.24
N ASN A 326 -17.74 8.23 34.09
CA ASN A 326 -17.60 7.28 35.20
C ASN A 326 -16.16 6.77 35.41
N MET A 327 -15.25 6.91 34.45
CA MET A 327 -13.87 6.41 34.52
C MET A 327 -12.90 7.59 34.44
N LYS A 328 -12.15 7.85 35.52
CA LYS A 328 -11.11 8.88 35.52
C LYS A 328 -9.88 8.38 34.76
N HIS A 329 -9.37 9.21 33.86
CA HIS A 329 -8.21 8.90 33.04
C HIS A 329 -6.96 9.65 33.54
N TYR A 330 -5.79 9.06 33.40
CA TYR A 330 -4.53 9.78 33.63
C TYR A 330 -4.13 10.59 32.37
N LEU A 331 -3.24 11.57 32.55
CA LEU A 331 -2.88 12.53 31.50
C LEU A 331 -2.28 11.86 30.25
N GLU A 332 -1.59 10.73 30.41
CA GLU A 332 -0.95 10.00 29.32
C GLU A 332 -1.95 9.42 28.32
N ILE A 333 -3.19 9.18 28.74
CA ILE A 333 -4.25 8.68 27.86
C ILE A 333 -4.63 9.76 26.85
N GLY A 334 -4.80 11.01 27.30
CA GLY A 334 -5.07 12.15 26.42
C GLY A 334 -3.92 12.39 25.45
N PHE A 335 -2.68 12.39 25.96
CA PHE A 335 -1.48 12.58 25.14
C PHE A 335 -1.29 11.46 24.11
N LYS A 336 -1.43 10.19 24.51
CA LYS A 336 -1.31 9.03 23.61
C LYS A 336 -2.34 9.11 22.50
N ASN A 337 -3.61 9.28 22.85
CA ASN A 337 -4.71 9.27 21.88
C ASN A 337 -4.61 10.41 20.87
N LEU A 338 -4.15 11.59 21.27
CA LEU A 338 -3.93 12.70 20.34
C LEU A 338 -2.78 12.42 19.37
N ASN A 339 -1.60 12.10 19.89
CA ASN A 339 -0.41 11.92 19.07
C ASN A 339 -0.50 10.67 18.17
N LEU A 340 -1.08 9.57 18.66
CA LEU A 340 -1.33 8.38 17.85
C LEU A 340 -2.29 8.68 16.69
N CYS A 341 -3.39 9.39 16.96
CA CYS A 341 -4.34 9.81 15.93
C CYS A 341 -3.68 10.68 14.86
N LEU A 342 -2.83 11.63 15.26
CA LEU A 342 -2.08 12.46 14.33
C LEU A 342 -1.15 11.64 13.45
N VAL A 343 -0.40 10.71 14.05
CA VAL A 343 0.55 9.84 13.33
C VAL A 343 -0.18 8.95 12.32
N ASP A 344 -1.30 8.34 12.70
CA ASP A 344 -2.08 7.49 11.80
C ASP A 344 -2.69 8.28 10.64
N ASN A 345 -3.26 9.46 10.91
CA ASN A 345 -3.82 10.29 9.85
C ASN A 345 -2.73 10.83 8.92
N ALA A 346 -1.60 11.28 9.45
CA ALA A 346 -0.45 11.72 8.65
C ALA A 346 0.12 10.58 7.80
N THR A 347 0.14 9.35 8.31
CA THR A 347 0.52 8.15 7.53
C THR A 347 -0.45 7.92 6.38
N SER A 348 -1.76 7.96 6.64
CA SER A 348 -2.76 7.76 5.59
C SER A 348 -2.67 8.83 4.50
N GLU A 349 -2.41 10.07 4.89
CA GLU A 349 -2.21 11.19 3.96
C GLU A 349 -0.94 11.02 3.14
N HIS A 350 0.18 10.63 3.77
CA HIS A 350 1.43 10.36 3.07
C HIS A 350 1.26 9.29 1.99
N LEU A 351 0.62 8.16 2.34
CA LEU A 351 0.35 7.08 1.40
C LEU A 351 -0.58 7.52 0.26
N PHE A 352 -1.56 8.38 0.54
CA PHE A 352 -2.43 8.94 -0.49
C PHE A 352 -1.65 9.87 -1.43
N LEU A 353 -0.85 10.81 -0.90
CA LEU A 353 -0.07 11.73 -1.70
C LEU A 353 0.90 10.98 -2.62
N GLN A 354 1.60 9.98 -2.08
CA GLN A 354 2.50 9.11 -2.83
C GLN A 354 1.76 8.39 -3.97
N LYS A 355 0.61 7.77 -3.69
CA LYS A 355 -0.13 6.97 -4.68
C LYS A 355 -0.88 7.80 -5.72
N PHE A 356 -1.42 8.97 -5.37
CA PHE A 356 -2.26 9.76 -6.27
C PHE A 356 -1.45 10.82 -7.03
N PHE A 357 -0.64 11.61 -6.34
CA PHE A 357 0.06 12.76 -6.94
C PHE A 357 1.46 12.40 -7.48
N PHE A 358 2.14 11.42 -6.88
CA PHE A 358 3.56 11.12 -7.17
C PHE A 358 3.83 9.72 -7.73
N SER A 359 2.81 8.98 -8.16
CA SER A 359 2.93 7.57 -8.63
C SER A 359 3.87 7.33 -9.83
N SER A 360 4.50 8.37 -10.39
CA SER A 360 5.42 8.28 -11.53
C SER A 360 6.84 8.79 -11.24
N ASN A 361 7.08 9.45 -10.09
CA ASN A 361 8.37 10.08 -9.78
C ASN A 361 8.98 9.43 -8.54
N GLU A 362 10.04 8.64 -8.73
CA GLU A 362 10.66 7.85 -7.66
C GLU A 362 11.43 8.69 -6.61
N ASN A 363 11.64 9.99 -6.83
CA ASN A 363 12.57 10.82 -6.03
C ASN A 363 11.96 12.04 -5.28
N ASN A 364 10.64 12.13 -5.11
CA ASN A 364 10.00 13.34 -4.56
C ASN A 364 9.62 13.25 -3.06
N GLN A 365 10.34 12.47 -2.25
CA GLN A 365 10.02 12.31 -0.81
C GLN A 365 10.04 13.65 -0.05
N GLU A 366 10.98 14.54 -0.38
CA GLU A 366 11.08 15.89 0.21
C GLU A 366 9.88 16.77 -0.14
N GLU A 367 9.40 16.74 -1.38
CA GLU A 367 8.21 17.49 -1.79
C GLU A 367 6.96 16.99 -1.06
N ILE A 368 6.83 15.67 -0.88
CA ILE A 368 5.73 15.07 -0.11
C ILE A 368 5.81 15.54 1.35
N GLY A 369 7.01 15.54 1.93
CA GLY A 369 7.27 16.07 3.28
C GLY A 369 6.84 17.52 3.43
N GLY A 370 7.26 18.40 2.52
CA GLY A 370 6.88 19.83 2.56
C GLY A 370 5.38 20.07 2.33
N ILE A 371 4.70 19.22 1.55
CA ILE A 371 3.25 19.27 1.40
C ILE A 371 2.55 18.85 2.69
N LEU A 372 2.97 17.74 3.30
CA LEU A 372 2.41 17.24 4.55
C LEU A 372 2.61 18.23 5.68
N GLU A 373 3.78 18.84 5.75
CA GLU A 373 4.06 19.93 6.67
C GLU A 373 3.04 21.06 6.47
N LYS A 374 2.86 21.57 5.25
CA LYS A 374 1.85 22.62 4.98
C LYS A 374 0.43 22.25 5.39
N ILE A 375 0.05 20.98 5.29
CA ILE A 375 -1.27 20.47 5.69
C ILE A 375 -1.40 20.42 7.21
N PHE A 376 -0.41 19.84 7.90
CA PHE A 376 -0.49 19.52 9.32
C PHE A 376 0.08 20.59 10.25
N GLN A 377 0.87 21.55 9.78
CA GLN A 377 1.42 22.66 10.58
C GLN A 377 0.41 23.33 11.54
N PRO A 378 -0.79 23.78 11.08
CA PRO A 378 -1.77 24.37 12.01
C PRO A 378 -2.27 23.36 13.05
N THR A 379 -2.37 22.09 12.69
CA THR A 379 -2.78 21.01 13.58
C THR A 379 -1.70 20.68 14.61
N PHE A 380 -0.43 20.65 14.19
CA PHE A 380 0.72 20.48 15.08
C PHE A 380 0.80 21.60 16.11
N ASN A 381 0.59 22.84 15.69
CA ASN A 381 0.55 23.98 16.62
C ASN A 381 -0.57 23.83 17.66
N ASN A 382 -1.78 23.46 17.23
CA ASN A 382 -2.88 23.22 18.19
C ASN A 382 -2.58 22.05 19.13
N SER A 383 -1.88 21.02 18.65
CA SER A 383 -1.49 19.87 19.46
C SER A 383 -0.39 20.21 20.47
N LEU A 384 0.59 21.03 20.10
CA LEU A 384 1.62 21.55 21.02
C LEU A 384 0.97 22.45 22.07
N ASP A 385 -0.02 23.25 21.67
CA ASP A 385 -0.80 24.09 22.58
C ASP A 385 -1.59 23.27 23.60
N PHE A 386 -2.23 22.18 23.15
CA PHE A 386 -2.88 21.22 24.02
C PHE A 386 -1.93 20.61 25.05
N THR A 387 -0.77 20.11 24.60
CA THR A 387 0.22 19.52 25.50
C THR A 387 0.71 20.54 26.54
N SER A 388 1.10 21.74 26.10
CA SER A 388 1.69 22.76 26.98
C SER A 388 0.67 23.39 27.92
N ARG A 389 -0.48 23.86 27.42
CA ARG A 389 -1.45 24.63 28.20
C ARG A 389 -2.45 23.77 28.96
N HIS A 390 -2.90 22.67 28.36
CA HIS A 390 -3.99 21.87 28.92
C HIS A 390 -3.51 20.66 29.70
N LEU A 391 -2.49 19.94 29.20
CA LEU A 391 -2.00 18.74 29.88
C LEU A 391 -0.93 19.02 30.93
N ILE A 392 0.02 19.93 30.66
CA ILE A 392 1.26 20.00 31.47
C ILE A 392 1.29 21.19 32.45
N LEU A 393 0.62 22.30 32.13
CA LEU A 393 0.78 23.57 32.85
C LEU A 393 0.64 23.41 34.38
N ASN A 394 -0.48 22.84 34.82
CA ASN A 394 -0.84 22.73 36.24
C ASN A 394 -0.62 21.34 36.85
N THR A 395 -0.04 20.38 36.12
CA THR A 395 0.14 19.02 36.64
C THR A 395 1.40 18.88 37.46
N PHE A 396 1.28 18.14 38.57
CA PHE A 396 2.41 17.70 39.41
C PHE A 396 2.74 16.21 39.22
N ASP A 397 2.14 15.56 38.22
CA ASP A 397 2.32 14.14 37.93
C ASP A 397 3.61 13.85 37.15
N ILE A 398 4.68 13.54 37.88
CA ILE A 398 5.98 13.21 37.29
C ILE A 398 5.94 11.92 36.46
N TYR A 399 5.17 10.91 36.89
CA TYR A 399 5.01 9.66 36.13
C TYR A 399 4.26 9.87 34.83
N GLY A 400 3.16 10.63 34.85
CA GLY A 400 2.39 10.94 33.65
C GLY A 400 3.24 11.67 32.60
N VAL A 401 4.01 12.68 33.02
CA VAL A 401 4.93 13.40 32.12
C VAL A 401 6.00 12.46 31.55
N LEU A 402 6.59 11.59 32.38
CA LEU A 402 7.59 10.64 31.91
C LEU A 402 7.00 9.58 30.97
N ILE A 403 5.78 9.11 31.22
CA ILE A 403 5.06 8.19 30.30
C ILE A 403 4.78 8.91 28.97
N CYS A 404 4.39 10.18 28.97
CA CYS A 404 4.22 10.97 27.74
C CYS A 404 5.53 11.08 26.95
N ILE A 405 6.66 11.29 27.61
CA ILE A 405 7.99 11.26 26.98
C ILE A 405 8.25 9.91 26.30
N ARG A 406 7.99 8.80 27.02
CA ARG A 406 8.16 7.45 26.46
C ARG A 406 7.22 7.17 25.29
N ILE A 407 5.98 7.66 25.35
CA ILE A 407 5.02 7.59 24.22
C ILE A 407 5.59 8.34 23.01
N ALA A 408 6.07 9.58 23.18
CA ALA A 408 6.63 10.37 22.10
C ALA A 408 7.84 9.68 21.45
N GLN A 409 8.79 9.18 22.25
CA GLN A 409 9.96 8.44 21.77
C GLN A 409 9.57 7.13 21.04
N ARG A 410 8.57 6.40 21.53
CA ARG A 410 8.04 5.21 20.85
C ARG A 410 7.38 5.58 19.53
N LEU A 411 6.61 6.66 19.47
CA LEU A 411 6.02 7.15 18.22
C LEU A 411 7.12 7.57 17.24
N GLN A 412 8.19 8.25 17.69
CA GLN A 412 9.34 8.58 16.84
C GLN A 412 10.00 7.33 16.28
N TYR A 413 10.16 6.28 17.08
CA TYR A 413 10.70 5.01 16.59
C TYR A 413 9.81 4.39 15.51
N ILE A 414 8.48 4.35 15.72
CA ILE A 414 7.50 3.87 14.74
C ILE A 414 7.57 4.70 13.44
N CYS A 415 7.86 5.99 13.54
CA CYS A 415 7.92 6.90 12.40
C CYS A 415 9.25 6.84 11.65
N GLY A 416 10.37 6.74 12.38
CA GLY A 416 11.72 6.96 11.86
C GLY A 416 12.51 5.72 11.50
N LYS A 417 12.16 4.51 11.97
CA LYS A 417 13.04 3.34 11.78
C LYS A 417 12.52 2.16 10.97
N ASP A 418 11.26 1.71 11.08
CA ASP A 418 11.00 0.33 10.61
C ASP A 418 9.70 0.00 9.85
N ILE A 419 8.68 0.87 9.69
CA ILE A 419 7.38 0.38 9.15
C ILE A 419 6.69 1.31 8.13
N ARG A 420 6.86 2.63 8.22
CA ARG A 420 5.99 3.57 7.48
C ARG A 420 6.71 4.57 6.56
N ASN A 421 8.05 4.63 6.57
CA ASN A 421 8.87 5.64 5.84
C ASN A 421 8.24 7.04 5.89
N LEU A 422 7.87 7.46 7.09
CA LEU A 422 7.13 8.70 7.30
C LEU A 422 8.04 9.92 7.09
N PRO A 423 7.49 11.07 6.68
CA PRO A 423 8.27 12.26 6.44
C PRO A 423 8.81 12.88 7.73
N GLU A 424 9.98 13.53 7.61
CA GLU A 424 10.71 14.20 8.68
C GLU A 424 9.87 15.18 9.51
N CYS A 425 8.85 15.79 8.89
CA CYS A 425 7.95 16.73 9.56
C CYS A 425 7.29 16.15 10.84
N LEU A 426 7.01 14.84 10.86
CA LEU A 426 6.39 14.19 12.00
C LEU A 426 7.38 13.96 13.15
N ASN A 427 8.62 13.62 12.82
CA ASN A 427 9.71 13.48 13.79
C ASN A 427 10.00 14.84 14.42
N SER A 428 10.11 15.90 13.61
CA SER A 428 10.29 17.27 14.09
C SER A 428 9.15 17.72 15.03
N PHE A 429 7.90 17.38 14.73
CA PHE A 429 6.78 17.63 15.63
C PHE A 429 6.91 16.89 16.97
N LEU A 430 7.27 15.60 16.94
CA LEU A 430 7.47 14.82 18.16
C LEU A 430 8.69 15.31 18.97
N ASP A 431 9.75 15.78 18.30
CA ASP A 431 10.88 16.44 18.95
C ASP A 431 10.44 17.73 19.65
N ALA A 432 9.57 18.53 19.01
CA ALA A 432 8.98 19.71 19.63
C ALA A 432 8.15 19.36 20.87
N GLN A 433 7.43 18.23 20.87
CA GLN A 433 6.75 17.73 22.08
C GLN A 433 7.75 17.38 23.19
N LEU A 434 8.87 16.73 22.85
CA LEU A 434 9.92 16.38 23.81
C LEU A 434 10.60 17.63 24.40
N ILE A 435 10.84 18.66 23.59
CA ILE A 435 11.40 19.96 24.04
C ILE A 435 10.51 20.63 25.09
N ILE A 436 9.19 20.39 25.05
CA ILE A 436 8.25 20.90 26.06
C ILE A 436 8.22 19.99 27.31
N LEU A 437 8.22 18.67 27.10
CA LEU A 437 8.06 17.67 28.17
C LEU A 437 9.29 17.57 29.09
N TRP A 438 10.50 17.57 28.54
CA TRP A 438 11.73 17.38 29.32
C TRP A 438 11.98 18.49 30.36
N PRO A 439 11.87 19.79 30.04
CA PRO A 439 12.01 20.85 31.03
C PRO A 439 10.96 20.75 32.14
N LYS A 440 9.70 20.40 31.81
CA LYS A 440 8.69 20.16 32.84
C LYS A 440 9.08 19.00 33.74
N PHE A 441 9.54 17.88 33.18
CA PHE A 441 9.98 16.74 33.97
C PHE A 441 11.07 17.15 34.97
N GLN A 442 12.06 17.93 34.52
CA GLN A 442 13.11 18.47 35.41
C GLN A 442 12.53 19.36 36.51
N GLN A 443 11.59 20.27 36.19
CA GLN A 443 10.90 21.09 37.20
C GLN A 443 10.15 20.24 38.24
N LEU A 444 9.53 19.13 37.82
CA LEU A 444 8.86 18.21 38.74
C LEU A 444 9.83 17.42 39.60
N VAL A 445 11.00 17.07 39.07
CA VAL A 445 12.09 16.47 39.86
C VAL A 445 12.56 17.46 40.92
N ASP A 446 12.86 18.70 40.53
CA ASP A 446 13.30 19.76 41.44
C ASP A 446 12.22 20.06 42.49
N TYR A 447 10.95 20.04 42.09
CA TYR A 447 9.84 20.15 43.03
C TYR A 447 9.86 19.00 44.03
N ASN A 448 10.06 17.74 43.63
CA ASN A 448 10.10 16.61 44.56
C ASN A 448 11.32 16.66 45.50
N THR A 449 12.50 17.05 45.00
CA THR A 449 13.72 17.15 45.84
C THR A 449 13.61 18.24 46.89
N GLU A 450 13.11 19.43 46.51
CA GLU A 450 12.82 20.50 47.48
C GLU A 450 11.78 20.03 48.53
N GLY A 451 10.92 19.08 48.18
CA GLY A 451 9.86 18.57 49.06
C GLY A 451 10.40 17.75 50.19
N LEU A 452 11.32 16.87 49.84
CA LEU A 452 12.08 16.12 50.82
C LEU A 452 12.78 17.06 51.80
N LEU A 453 13.43 18.12 51.32
CA LEU A 453 14.14 19.09 52.16
C LEU A 453 13.20 19.89 53.07
N LEU A 454 12.07 20.37 52.54
CA LEU A 454 11.08 21.13 53.32
C LEU A 454 10.40 20.27 54.38
N ASN A 455 10.00 19.05 54.03
CA ASN A 455 9.38 18.12 54.97
C ASN A 455 10.36 17.69 56.07
N PHE A 456 11.66 17.62 55.78
CA PHE A 456 12.69 17.44 56.79
C PHE A 456 12.81 18.64 57.74
N ASN A 457 12.89 19.86 57.20
CA ASN A 457 13.07 21.08 58.00
C ASN A 457 11.86 21.41 58.87
N ASN A 458 10.65 21.16 58.36
CA ASN A 458 9.39 21.45 59.05
C ASN A 458 8.98 20.35 60.06
N GLY A 459 9.80 19.32 60.25
CA GLY A 459 9.53 18.22 61.19
C GLY A 459 8.48 17.21 60.70
N GLY A 460 8.06 17.27 59.43
CA GLY A 460 7.14 16.30 58.83
C GLY A 460 7.75 14.90 58.69
N ILE A 461 9.08 14.82 58.56
CA ILE A 461 9.84 13.56 58.62
C ILE A 461 10.28 13.35 60.08
N HIS A 462 9.49 12.58 60.83
CA HIS A 462 9.85 12.19 62.19
C HIS A 462 10.96 11.15 62.16
N CYS A 463 12.20 11.55 62.46
CA CYS A 463 13.31 10.60 62.68
C CYS A 463 13.29 10.00 64.11
N ILE A 464 12.34 10.41 64.97
CA ILE A 464 12.23 10.01 66.38
C ILE A 464 10.74 9.79 66.70
N ASN A 465 10.31 8.55 66.90
CA ASN A 465 9.10 8.25 67.68
C ASN A 465 9.54 7.99 69.12
N ASN A 466 8.95 8.69 70.08
CA ASN A 466 9.29 8.60 71.51
C ASN A 466 8.78 7.31 72.20
N ALA A 467 8.54 6.21 71.47
CA ALA A 467 7.90 5.03 72.06
C ALA A 467 8.53 3.67 71.73
N ASP A 468 9.13 3.44 70.55
CA ASP A 468 9.73 2.15 70.23
C ASP A 468 10.98 2.34 69.35
N ASP A 469 12.02 1.55 69.60
CA ASP A 469 13.36 1.72 69.02
C ASP A 469 13.34 1.94 67.49
N PRO A 470 13.67 3.15 66.97
CA PRO A 470 13.66 3.50 65.55
C PRO A 470 14.81 2.84 64.74
N LEU A 471 15.35 1.74 65.26
CA LEU A 471 16.51 1.01 64.73
C LEU A 471 16.13 -0.30 64.04
N CYS A 472 14.88 -0.74 64.15
CA CYS A 472 14.43 -2.03 63.62
C CYS A 472 13.55 -1.93 62.37
N TYR A 473 12.99 -0.76 62.07
CA TYR A 473 12.07 -0.56 60.94
C TYR A 473 12.55 0.56 60.00
N PRO A 474 12.50 0.34 58.67
CA PRO A 474 12.75 1.40 57.69
C PRO A 474 11.76 2.55 57.86
N GLN A 475 12.23 3.78 57.67
CA GLN A 475 11.34 4.93 57.72
C GLN A 475 10.33 4.92 56.57
N GLU A 476 9.11 5.42 56.80
CA GLU A 476 8.08 5.53 55.77
C GLU A 476 8.54 6.33 54.55
N ILE A 477 9.37 7.38 54.75
CA ILE A 477 9.99 8.13 53.66
C ILE A 477 10.92 7.27 52.80
N THR A 478 11.62 6.31 53.40
CA THR A 478 12.52 5.38 52.71
C THR A 478 11.71 4.39 51.88
N VAL A 479 10.58 3.90 52.41
CA VAL A 479 9.66 3.01 51.68
C VAL A 479 9.02 3.75 50.50
N GLN A 480 8.55 4.98 50.72
CA GLN A 480 7.96 5.82 49.67
C GLN A 480 9.00 6.17 48.59
N PHE A 481 10.23 6.54 48.98
CA PHE A 481 11.32 6.78 48.04
C PHE A 481 11.69 5.52 47.24
N GLY A 482 11.71 4.35 47.88
CA GLY A 482 11.95 3.08 47.21
C GLY A 482 10.88 2.77 46.14
N GLN A 483 9.60 2.98 46.45
CA GLN A 483 8.50 2.87 45.48
C GLN A 483 8.63 3.92 44.37
N PHE A 484 8.96 5.15 44.75
CA PHE A 484 9.11 6.26 43.82
C PHE A 484 10.17 5.97 42.77
N LEU A 485 11.34 5.56 43.27
CA LEU A 485 12.52 5.22 42.48
C LEU A 485 12.26 4.01 41.58
N LYS A 486 11.60 2.95 42.10
CA LYS A 486 11.17 1.79 41.30
C LYS A 486 10.33 2.24 40.10
N GLY A 487 9.36 3.15 40.31
CA GLY A 487 8.51 3.68 39.23
C GLY A 487 9.30 4.40 38.13
N ILE A 488 10.26 5.24 38.51
CA ILE A 488 11.11 5.96 37.55
C ILE A 488 12.02 4.98 36.80
N LEU A 489 12.65 4.04 37.51
CA LEU A 489 13.51 3.00 36.91
C LEU A 489 12.75 2.14 35.91
N LYS A 490 11.53 1.71 36.25
CA LYS A 490 10.68 0.92 35.34
C LYS A 490 10.41 1.67 34.03
N LEU A 491 10.14 2.97 34.13
CA LEU A 491 9.93 3.83 32.96
C LEU A 491 11.23 4.17 32.22
N ALA A 492 12.37 4.19 32.90
CA ALA A 492 13.68 4.38 32.29
C ALA A 492 14.03 3.19 31.37
N VAL A 493 13.81 1.98 31.87
CA VAL A 493 14.15 0.72 31.18
C VAL A 493 13.15 0.33 30.10
N SER A 494 11.90 0.78 30.21
CA SER A 494 10.88 0.51 29.17
C SER A 494 11.19 1.15 27.81
N ASN A 495 12.21 2.00 27.73
CA ASN A 495 12.67 2.55 26.46
C ASN A 495 13.44 1.47 25.69
N ARG A 496 12.79 0.80 24.73
CA ARG A 496 13.42 -0.22 23.85
C ARG A 496 14.46 0.35 22.87
N ASN A 497 14.88 1.60 23.07
CA ASN A 497 15.76 2.31 22.16
C ASN A 497 17.22 2.05 22.53
N ASN A 498 18.04 1.69 21.55
CA ASN A 498 19.51 1.65 21.64
C ASN A 498 20.13 3.07 21.76
N LEU A 499 19.50 3.99 22.50
CA LEU A 499 20.09 5.29 22.84
C LEU A 499 20.96 5.11 24.09
N ASP A 500 22.06 5.86 24.18
CA ASP A 500 22.91 5.85 25.35
C ASP A 500 22.07 6.31 26.57
N GLU A 501 21.86 5.41 27.53
CA GLU A 501 21.09 5.67 28.75
C GLU A 501 21.57 6.94 29.47
N ARG A 502 22.87 7.27 29.35
CA ARG A 502 23.49 8.45 29.97
C ARG A 502 23.15 9.78 29.31
N SER A 503 22.68 9.76 28.06
CA SER A 503 22.34 10.97 27.30
C SER A 503 21.01 11.57 27.71
N GLU A 504 20.14 10.80 28.38
CA GLU A 504 18.81 11.27 28.74
C GLU A 504 18.83 12.14 30.01
N PRO A 505 18.02 13.22 30.07
CA PRO A 505 17.89 14.05 31.27
C PRO A 505 17.43 13.30 32.53
N ILE A 506 16.81 12.13 32.36
CA ILE A 506 16.39 11.25 33.46
C ILE A 506 17.58 10.74 34.28
N TYR A 507 18.70 10.42 33.63
CA TYR A 507 19.91 9.91 34.29
C TYR A 507 20.43 10.90 35.35
N ASN A 508 20.65 12.15 34.92
CA ASN A 508 21.09 13.23 35.81
C ASN A 508 20.05 13.53 36.90
N SER A 509 18.77 13.45 36.57
CA SER A 509 17.68 13.68 37.53
C SER A 509 17.62 12.59 38.61
N MET A 510 17.89 11.34 38.26
CA MET A 510 17.97 10.22 39.21
C MET A 510 19.18 10.33 40.14
N ILE A 511 20.35 10.71 39.61
CA ILE A 511 21.53 10.96 40.43
C ILE A 511 21.26 12.07 41.44
N ARG A 512 20.62 13.17 41.02
CA ARG A 512 20.22 14.27 41.92
C ARG A 512 19.26 13.79 43.01
N LEU A 513 18.17 13.11 42.64
CA LEU A 513 17.20 12.55 43.60
C LEU A 513 17.85 11.63 44.63
N ARG A 514 18.77 10.77 44.19
CA ARG A 514 19.54 9.87 45.05
C ARG A 514 20.40 10.64 46.04
N ASN A 515 21.20 11.59 45.56
CA ASN A 515 22.10 12.38 46.40
C ASN A 515 21.32 13.21 47.43
N ASP A 516 20.20 13.81 47.04
CA ASP A 516 19.35 14.59 47.96
C ASP A 516 18.71 13.71 49.03
N PHE A 517 18.25 12.51 48.67
CA PHE A 517 17.76 11.52 49.62
C PHE A 517 18.85 11.12 50.63
N GLU A 518 20.06 10.83 50.17
CA GLU A 518 21.20 10.49 51.05
C GLU A 518 21.56 11.62 52.01
N ILE A 519 21.52 12.88 51.55
CA ILE A 519 21.74 14.05 52.41
C ILE A 519 20.70 14.10 53.53
N ILE A 520 19.44 13.83 53.21
CA ILE A 520 18.34 13.86 54.18
C ILE A 520 18.45 12.71 55.17
N MET A 521 18.72 11.51 54.70
CA MET A 521 18.97 10.37 55.56
C MET A 521 20.15 10.63 56.49
N THR A 522 21.21 11.28 56.01
CA THR A 522 22.40 11.67 56.81
C THR A 522 22.07 12.70 57.87
N LYS A 523 21.17 13.64 57.58
CA LYS A 523 20.68 14.59 58.59
C LYS A 523 19.74 13.91 59.59
N CYS A 524 18.94 12.93 59.18
CA CYS A 524 18.11 12.14 60.09
C CYS A 524 18.95 11.26 61.02
N SER A 525 19.99 10.58 60.52
CA SER A 525 20.81 9.68 61.34
C SER A 525 21.49 10.40 62.50
N LYS A 526 21.95 11.64 62.29
CA LYS A 526 22.51 12.51 63.34
C LYS A 526 21.56 12.80 64.50
N LYS A 527 20.25 12.68 64.28
CA LYS A 527 19.21 12.86 65.32
C LYS A 527 18.88 11.57 66.08
N THR A 528 19.43 10.42 65.65
CA THR A 528 19.14 9.10 66.23
C THR A 528 20.26 8.62 67.17
N LYS A 529 19.91 7.72 68.11
CA LYS A 529 20.85 7.18 69.12
C LYS A 529 21.97 6.31 68.51
N SER A 530 21.69 5.58 67.43
CA SER A 530 22.72 4.83 66.69
C SER A 530 22.61 5.08 65.18
N PRO A 531 23.43 6.01 64.63
CA PRO A 531 23.30 6.48 63.25
C PRO A 531 23.62 5.40 62.21
N GLU A 532 24.59 4.52 62.50
CA GLU A 532 25.05 3.49 61.55
C GLU A 532 23.98 2.40 61.31
N LYS A 533 23.39 1.87 62.39
CA LYS A 533 22.28 0.90 62.31
C LYS A 533 21.04 1.47 61.62
N PHE A 534 20.73 2.74 61.89
CA PHE A 534 19.63 3.44 61.22
C PHE A 534 19.88 3.54 59.71
N MET A 535 21.10 3.89 59.30
CA MET A 535 21.47 3.96 57.88
C MET A 535 21.46 2.59 57.20
N ALA A 536 22.05 1.59 57.83
CA ALA A 536 22.07 0.23 57.31
C ALA A 536 20.65 -0.29 57.05
N THR A 537 19.73 -0.08 58.00
CA THR A 537 18.33 -0.53 57.87
C THR A 537 17.61 0.14 56.69
N ASN A 538 17.76 1.45 56.53
CA ASN A 538 17.09 2.20 55.46
C ASN A 538 17.68 1.89 54.08
N TYR A 539 19.01 1.85 53.94
CA TYR A 539 19.64 1.52 52.67
C TYR A 539 19.42 0.05 52.27
N THR A 540 19.36 -0.88 53.24
CA THR A 540 18.97 -2.27 52.98
C THR A 540 17.54 -2.36 52.44
N CYS A 541 16.61 -1.54 52.93
CA CYS A 541 15.25 -1.49 52.39
C CYS A 541 15.23 -1.08 50.90
N ILE A 542 15.98 -0.04 50.53
CA ILE A 542 16.11 0.39 49.13
C ILE A 542 16.77 -0.69 48.29
N LEU A 543 17.86 -1.28 48.79
CA LEU A 543 18.58 -2.36 48.10
C LEU A 543 17.66 -3.56 47.84
N ASN A 544 16.90 -4.00 48.84
CA ASN A 544 15.94 -5.11 48.70
C ASN A 544 14.87 -4.79 47.64
N ASN A 545 14.35 -3.56 47.61
CA ASN A 545 13.39 -3.13 46.59
C ASN A 545 14.00 -3.16 45.18
N LEU A 546 15.26 -2.73 45.03
CA LEU A 546 15.98 -2.78 43.75
C LEU A 546 16.31 -4.21 43.31
N GLU A 547 16.69 -5.10 44.23
CA GLU A 547 16.93 -6.50 43.93
C GLU A 547 15.66 -7.23 43.51
N PHE A 548 14.55 -6.97 44.21
CA PHE A 548 13.24 -7.51 43.84
C PHE A 548 12.83 -7.02 42.45
N PHE A 549 13.03 -5.73 42.16
CA PHE A 549 12.78 -5.16 40.84
C PHE A 549 13.64 -5.80 39.75
N ASN A 550 14.95 -5.98 40.00
CA ASN A 550 15.84 -6.61 39.03
C ASN A 550 15.46 -8.08 38.74
N LYS A 551 15.09 -8.83 39.78
CA LYS A 551 14.56 -10.20 39.61
C LYS A 551 13.28 -10.23 38.77
N ALA A 552 12.33 -9.32 39.05
CA ALA A 552 11.10 -9.20 38.28
C ALA A 552 11.35 -8.76 36.82
N TYR A 553 12.37 -7.94 36.58
CA TYR A 553 12.77 -7.55 35.23
C TYR A 553 13.27 -8.76 34.43
N HIS A 554 14.20 -9.54 34.98
CA HIS A 554 14.73 -10.75 34.32
C HIS A 554 13.70 -11.86 34.11
N GLN A 555 12.62 -11.91 34.91
CA GLN A 555 11.52 -12.87 34.72
C GLN A 555 10.58 -12.49 33.57
N ASN A 556 10.43 -11.19 33.27
CA ASN A 556 9.53 -10.71 32.22
C ASN A 556 10.22 -10.61 30.84
N GLU A 557 11.55 -10.55 30.79
CA GLU A 557 12.34 -10.53 29.56
C GLU A 557 13.14 -11.83 29.39
N GLU A 558 12.47 -12.89 28.92
CA GLU A 558 13.14 -14.09 28.42
C GLU A 558 13.97 -13.75 27.15
N GLY A 559 15.17 -13.18 27.30
CA GLY A 559 16.07 -13.01 26.15
C GLY A 559 17.26 -12.06 26.31
N THR A 560 17.19 -11.04 27.16
CA THR A 560 18.25 -10.02 27.28
C THR A 560 19.06 -10.22 28.57
N GLN A 561 20.21 -10.90 28.48
CA GLN A 561 21.11 -11.16 29.62
C GLN A 561 21.82 -9.90 30.17
N LYS A 562 21.62 -8.72 29.57
CA LYS A 562 22.33 -7.50 29.96
C LYS A 562 21.46 -6.64 30.86
N GLU A 563 21.86 -6.50 32.11
CA GLU A 563 21.24 -5.57 33.04
C GLU A 563 21.34 -4.12 32.52
N PRO A 564 20.24 -3.34 32.51
CA PRO A 564 20.26 -1.92 32.18
C PRO A 564 21.26 -1.16 33.05
N LEU A 565 22.04 -0.27 32.43
CA LEU A 565 23.17 0.38 33.09
C LEU A 565 22.71 1.21 34.30
N MET A 566 21.58 1.91 34.21
CA MET A 566 21.02 2.65 35.34
C MET A 566 20.65 1.75 36.54
N ILE A 567 20.08 0.56 36.31
CA ILE A 567 19.73 -0.36 37.41
C ILE A 567 21.02 -0.84 38.09
N GLY A 568 22.00 -1.26 37.30
CA GLY A 568 23.28 -1.77 37.80
C GLY A 568 24.04 -0.72 38.62
N GLU A 569 24.14 0.51 38.13
CA GLU A 569 24.80 1.62 38.83
C GLU A 569 24.09 1.99 40.15
N MET A 570 22.76 2.03 40.18
CA MET A 570 22.03 2.30 41.41
C MET A 570 22.16 1.17 42.44
N ARG A 571 22.10 -0.09 41.99
CA ARG A 571 22.26 -1.25 42.87
C ARG A 571 23.65 -1.31 43.46
N THR A 572 24.70 -1.18 42.63
CA THR A 572 26.09 -1.18 43.08
C THR A 572 26.38 -0.05 44.07
N HIS A 573 25.82 1.14 43.84
CA HIS A 573 25.93 2.27 44.76
C HIS A 573 25.33 1.97 46.14
N PHE A 574 24.05 1.56 46.20
CA PHE A 574 23.40 1.24 47.49
C PHE A 574 23.99 0.00 48.16
N LEU A 575 24.48 -0.98 47.41
CA LEU A 575 25.22 -2.13 47.95
C LEU A 575 26.51 -1.68 48.64
N THR A 576 27.29 -0.82 47.99
CA THR A 576 28.56 -0.31 48.54
C THR A 576 28.32 0.47 49.84
N ILE A 577 27.29 1.33 49.86
CA ILE A 577 26.91 2.11 51.04
C ILE A 577 26.44 1.19 52.17
N THR A 578 25.59 0.21 51.87
CA THR A 578 25.06 -0.72 52.89
C THR A 578 26.19 -1.55 53.50
N GLN A 579 27.12 -2.05 52.69
CA GLN A 579 28.29 -2.80 53.17
C GLN A 579 29.21 -1.94 54.05
N ALA A 580 29.36 -0.65 53.74
CA ALA A 580 30.15 0.27 54.56
C ALA A 580 29.54 0.45 55.97
N PHE A 581 28.22 0.58 56.07
CA PHE A 581 27.52 0.79 57.35
C PHE A 581 27.20 -0.49 58.12
N THR A 582 27.33 -1.68 57.51
CA THR A 582 27.12 -2.98 58.19
C THR A 582 28.40 -3.56 58.78
N LYS A 583 29.57 -3.07 58.34
CA LYS A 583 30.90 -3.50 58.81
C LYS A 583 31.39 -2.74 60.05
N ASN A 584 30.79 -1.59 60.36
CA ASN A 584 30.95 -0.85 61.61
C ASN A 584 29.85 -1.27 62.60
#